data_AF-A0A329BDD7-F1
#
_entry.id   AF-A0A329BDD7-F1
#
_cell.length_a   1.000
_cell.length_b   1.000
_cell.length_c   1.000
_cell.angle_alpha   90.00
_cell.angle_beta   90.00
_cell.angle_gamma   90.00
#
_symmetry.space_group_name_H-M   'P 1'
#
loop_
_entity.id
_entity.type
_entity.pdbx_description
1 polymer ?
#
loop_
_entity_poly.entity_id
_entity_poly.type
_entity_poly.pdbx_seq_one_letter_code
_entity_poly.pdbx_strand_id
1 'polypeptide(L)'
;MSSSRATDVALYLGETLGFWLHTGAVFLSAVATAGLCLYAARQLRLLRIQSDRNEVQARRRATVDVVINENRDAELKAARAVFAGMHEDQVNFTPFACRDLVDHAEQNRTILAVLNQYEFIAAGIREGAFDEGVYKRMKRSLLIRDWDALAPYVVELRRQSRRNRLFAEMEWLANRWRDEPVTDPPHGGACCQSV
;
A
#
# COMPACT_ATOMS: atom_id res chain seq x y z
N MET A 1 70.82 55.44 -0.80
CA MET A 1 70.32 54.28 -1.56
C MET A 1 68.81 54.23 -1.44
N SER A 2 68.08 54.77 -2.42
CA SER A 2 66.64 54.53 -2.56
C SER A 2 66.38 54.39 -4.05
N SER A 3 66.18 53.16 -4.50
CA SER A 3 65.80 52.85 -5.87
C SER A 3 64.33 52.47 -5.83
N SER A 4 63.46 53.44 -6.11
CA SER A 4 62.05 53.20 -6.33
C SER A 4 61.89 52.61 -7.74
N ARG A 5 61.80 51.29 -7.85
CA ARG A 5 61.33 50.63 -9.08
C ARG A 5 59.84 50.93 -9.20
N ALA A 6 59.49 51.82 -10.14
CA ALA A 6 58.13 51.94 -10.61
C ALA A 6 57.77 50.62 -11.31
N THR A 7 57.02 49.76 -10.62
CA THR A 7 56.31 48.66 -11.25
C THR A 7 55.21 49.26 -12.10
N ASP A 8 55.38 49.28 -13.42
CA ASP A 8 54.31 49.63 -14.35
C ASP A 8 53.17 48.61 -14.17
N VAL A 9 52.15 49.01 -13.42
CA VAL A 9 50.94 48.23 -13.26
C VAL A 9 50.17 48.39 -14.56
N ALA A 10 50.04 47.30 -15.32
CA ALA A 10 49.22 47.30 -16.52
C ALA A 10 47.76 47.59 -16.14
N LEU A 11 47.31 48.83 -16.38
CA LEU A 11 45.94 49.25 -16.20
C LEU A 11 45.13 48.88 -17.44
N TYR A 12 43.98 48.25 -17.22
CA TYR A 12 43.02 47.94 -18.27
C TYR A 12 41.67 48.51 -17.87
N LEU A 13 41.09 49.38 -18.73
CA LEU A 13 39.84 50.11 -18.45
C LEU A 13 39.86 50.93 -17.13
N GLY A 14 41.01 51.50 -16.77
CA GLY A 14 41.15 52.33 -15.56
C GLY A 14 41.38 51.55 -14.26
N GLU A 15 41.39 50.22 -14.30
CA GLU A 15 41.58 49.34 -13.15
C GLU A 15 42.79 48.41 -13.33
N THR A 16 43.24 47.80 -12.22
CA THR A 16 44.38 46.86 -12.25
C THR A 16 44.01 45.56 -12.97
N LEU A 17 44.93 45.00 -13.77
CA LEU A 17 44.71 43.72 -14.47
C LEU A 17 44.33 42.55 -13.53
N GLY A 18 44.80 42.59 -12.29
CA GLY A 18 44.45 41.61 -11.25
C GLY A 18 42.97 41.66 -10.82
N PHE A 19 42.34 42.83 -10.84
CA PHE A 19 40.91 42.99 -10.50
C PHE A 19 40.01 42.25 -11.50
N TRP A 20 40.28 42.40 -12.79
CA TRP A 20 39.53 41.73 -13.85
C TRP A 20 39.72 40.21 -13.82
N LEU A 21 40.94 39.75 -13.54
CA LEU A 21 41.23 38.32 -13.39
C LEU A 21 40.45 37.71 -12.21
N HIS A 22 40.46 38.38 -11.05
CA HIS A 22 39.73 37.93 -9.88
C HIS A 22 38.21 37.90 -10.10
N THR A 23 37.67 38.96 -10.68
CA THR A 23 36.23 39.08 -10.96
C THR A 23 35.77 38.01 -11.96
N GLY A 24 36.57 37.73 -12.99
CA GLY A 24 36.31 36.64 -13.93
C GLY A 24 36.33 35.26 -13.26
N ALA A 25 37.29 35.01 -12.36
CA ALA A 25 37.38 33.74 -11.63
C ALA A 25 36.16 33.49 -10.74
N VAL A 26 35.71 34.50 -9.97
CA VAL A 26 34.52 34.38 -9.10
C VAL A 26 33.27 34.08 -9.92
N PHE A 27 33.10 34.74 -11.07
CA PHE A 27 31.95 34.49 -11.94
C PHE A 27 31.94 33.06 -12.49
N LEU A 28 33.09 32.53 -12.93
CA LEU A 28 33.21 31.15 -13.40
C LEU A 28 32.91 30.14 -12.29
N SER A 29 33.41 30.36 -11.07
CA SER A 29 33.11 29.51 -9.92
C SER A 29 31.62 29.53 -9.55
N ALA A 30 30.96 30.69 -9.62
CA ALA A 30 29.53 30.81 -9.37
C ALA A 30 28.70 30.03 -10.41
N VAL A 31 29.04 30.14 -11.70
CA VAL A 31 28.37 29.38 -12.78
C VAL A 31 28.61 27.88 -12.62
N ALA A 32 29.83 27.45 -12.31
CA ALA A 32 30.16 26.06 -12.09
C ALA A 32 29.40 25.47 -10.88
N THR A 33 29.30 26.23 -9.78
CA THR A 33 28.56 25.83 -8.58
C THR A 33 27.06 25.72 -8.87
N ALA A 34 26.49 26.70 -9.58
CA ALA A 34 25.08 26.66 -9.99
C ALA A 34 24.80 25.44 -10.90
N GLY A 35 25.68 25.14 -11.85
CA GLY A 35 25.57 23.96 -12.70
C GLY A 35 25.59 22.65 -11.91
N LEU A 36 26.50 22.53 -10.93
CA LEU A 36 26.58 21.36 -10.07
C LEU A 36 25.32 21.19 -9.20
N CYS A 37 24.80 22.29 -8.64
CA CYS A 37 23.56 22.28 -7.86
C CYS A 37 22.35 21.84 -8.71
N LEU A 38 22.22 22.34 -9.94
CA LEU A 38 21.15 21.95 -10.86
C LEU A 38 21.24 20.47 -11.25
N TYR A 39 22.46 19.98 -11.50
CA TYR A 39 22.70 18.57 -11.79
C TYR A 39 22.32 17.67 -10.61
N ALA A 40 22.78 18.01 -9.40
CA ALA A 40 22.45 17.27 -8.18
C ALA A 40 20.93 17.26 -7.91
N ALA A 41 20.24 18.39 -8.09
CA ALA A 41 18.79 18.49 -7.94
C ALA A 41 18.03 17.61 -8.95
N ARG A 42 18.52 17.53 -10.20
CA ARG A 42 17.94 16.65 -11.23
C ARG A 42 18.11 15.17 -10.86
N GLN A 43 19.28 14.77 -10.37
CA GLN A 43 19.54 13.40 -9.95
C GLN A 43 18.62 12.97 -8.79
N LEU A 44 18.46 13.84 -7.78
CA LEU A 44 17.59 13.57 -6.64
C LEU A 44 16.12 13.38 -7.04
N ARG A 45 15.64 14.13 -8.05
CA ARG A 45 14.27 13.97 -8.59
C ARG A 45 14.05 12.60 -9.23
N LEU A 46 15.01 12.11 -10.01
CA LEU A 46 14.90 10.81 -10.68
C LEU A 46 14.85 9.65 -9.68
N LEU A 47 15.67 9.72 -8.62
CA LEU A 47 15.68 8.72 -7.55
C LEU A 47 14.35 8.67 -6.79
N ARG A 48 13.74 9.83 -6.49
CA ARG A 48 12.41 9.87 -5.83
C ARG A 48 11.33 9.20 -6.68
N ILE A 49 11.28 9.50 -7.98
CA ILE A 49 10.32 8.88 -8.89
C ILE A 49 10.49 7.36 -8.93
N GLN A 50 11.72 6.86 -8.84
CA GLN A 50 11.97 5.41 -8.77
C GLN A 50 11.51 4.81 -7.43
N SER A 51 11.75 5.49 -6.31
CA SER A 51 11.26 5.06 -4.99
C SER A 51 9.75 4.88 -4.99
N ASP A 52 9.01 5.88 -5.50
CA ASP A 52 7.55 5.84 -5.54
C ASP A 52 7.03 4.68 -6.40
N ARG A 53 7.67 4.44 -7.55
CA ARG A 53 7.34 3.31 -8.44
C ARG A 53 7.66 1.97 -7.78
N ASN A 54 8.79 1.88 -7.09
CA ASN A 54 9.21 0.69 -6.39
C ASN A 54 8.27 0.39 -5.21
N GLU A 55 7.80 1.39 -4.49
CA GLU A 55 6.81 1.23 -3.41
C GLU A 55 5.47 0.73 -3.94
N VAL A 56 4.96 1.28 -5.05
CA VAL A 56 3.74 0.76 -5.69
C VAL A 56 3.93 -0.69 -6.14
N GLN A 57 5.06 -1.01 -6.78
CA GLN A 57 5.36 -2.38 -7.19
C GLN A 57 5.56 -3.33 -6.00
N ALA A 58 6.19 -2.86 -4.93
CA ALA A 58 6.41 -3.62 -3.70
C ALA A 58 5.08 -3.95 -3.02
N ARG A 59 4.16 -2.99 -2.92
CA ARG A 59 2.80 -3.22 -2.38
C ARG A 59 2.02 -4.24 -3.20
N ARG A 60 2.09 -4.14 -4.53
CA ARG A 60 1.47 -5.11 -5.44
C ARG A 60 2.03 -6.51 -5.25
N ARG A 61 3.36 -6.64 -5.20
CA ARG A 61 4.03 -7.92 -4.96
C ARG A 61 3.67 -8.48 -3.59
N ALA A 62 3.74 -7.69 -2.52
CA ALA A 62 3.35 -8.11 -1.18
C ALA A 62 1.90 -8.61 -1.13
N THR A 63 0.97 -7.95 -1.83
CA THR A 63 -0.44 -8.39 -1.92
C THR A 63 -0.56 -9.73 -2.66
N VAL A 64 0.14 -9.86 -3.79
CA VAL A 64 0.15 -11.10 -4.58
C VAL A 64 0.76 -12.25 -3.77
N ASP A 65 1.87 -12.00 -3.07
CA ASP A 65 2.55 -12.99 -2.24
C ASP A 65 1.66 -13.44 -1.09
N VAL A 66 0.93 -12.52 -0.45
CA VAL A 66 -0.09 -12.86 0.56
C VAL A 66 -1.15 -13.78 -0.05
N VAL A 67 -1.74 -13.40 -1.19
CA VAL A 67 -2.77 -14.22 -1.84
C VAL A 67 -2.24 -15.60 -2.26
N ILE A 68 -1.01 -15.67 -2.78
CA ILE A 68 -0.34 -16.94 -3.10
C ILE A 68 -0.14 -17.76 -1.83
N ASN A 69 0.28 -17.14 -0.73
CA ASN A 69 0.48 -17.82 0.55
C ASN A 69 -0.83 -18.38 1.09
N GLU A 70 -1.95 -17.66 0.99
CA GLU A 70 -3.28 -18.21 1.36
C GLU A 70 -3.61 -19.47 0.56
N ASN A 71 -3.24 -19.48 -0.72
CA ASN A 71 -3.48 -20.60 -1.60
C ASN A 71 -2.46 -21.75 -1.40
N ARG A 72 -1.36 -21.53 -0.67
CA ARG A 72 -0.38 -22.59 -0.36
C ARG A 72 -0.64 -23.22 1.00
N ASP A 73 -1.20 -22.47 1.93
CA ASP A 73 -1.52 -22.95 3.26
C ASP A 73 -2.66 -23.99 3.22
N ALA A 74 -2.30 -25.24 3.53
CA ALA A 74 -3.22 -26.37 3.51
C ALA A 74 -4.22 -26.32 4.69
N GLU A 75 -3.80 -25.79 5.84
CA GLU A 75 -4.67 -25.65 7.02
C GLU A 75 -5.74 -24.60 6.74
N LEU A 76 -5.32 -23.47 6.17
CA LEU A 76 -6.26 -22.41 5.81
C LEU A 76 -7.21 -22.84 4.68
N LYS A 77 -6.73 -23.60 3.69
CA LYS A 77 -7.60 -24.18 2.66
C LYS A 77 -8.63 -25.13 3.24
N ALA A 78 -8.22 -26.01 4.16
CA ALA A 78 -9.14 -26.92 4.84
C ALA A 78 -10.18 -26.13 5.66
N ALA A 79 -9.73 -25.13 6.41
CA ALA A 79 -10.59 -24.23 7.17
C ALA A 79 -11.61 -23.50 6.27
N ARG A 80 -11.17 -22.98 5.12
CA ARG A 80 -12.06 -22.34 4.13
C ARG A 80 -13.03 -23.32 3.48
N ALA A 81 -12.62 -24.56 3.22
CA ALA A 81 -13.52 -25.58 2.66
C ALA A 81 -14.63 -25.94 3.65
N VAL A 82 -14.29 -26.11 4.93
CA VAL A 82 -15.25 -26.35 6.02
C VAL A 82 -16.19 -25.15 6.17
N PHE A 83 -15.65 -23.93 6.16
CA PHE A 83 -16.46 -22.71 6.21
C PHE A 83 -17.40 -22.56 4.99
N ALA A 84 -16.92 -22.89 3.79
CA ALA A 84 -17.73 -22.85 2.58
C ALA A 84 -18.89 -23.85 2.64
N GLY A 85 -18.66 -25.06 3.16
CA GLY A 85 -19.73 -26.04 3.40
C GLY A 85 -20.79 -25.50 4.39
N MET A 86 -20.35 -24.95 5.53
CA MET A 86 -21.27 -24.34 6.51
C MET A 86 -22.06 -23.15 5.95
N HIS A 87 -21.45 -22.38 5.05
CA HIS A 87 -22.11 -21.27 4.39
C HIS A 87 -23.12 -21.74 3.34
N GLU A 88 -22.83 -22.81 2.60
CA GLU A 88 -23.76 -23.41 1.63
C GLU A 88 -24.99 -24.03 2.34
N ASP A 89 -24.76 -24.63 3.50
CA ASP A 89 -25.81 -25.20 4.37
C ASP A 89 -26.65 -24.13 5.11
N GLN A 90 -26.40 -22.84 4.88
CA GLN A 90 -27.06 -21.71 5.55
C GLN A 90 -27.10 -21.84 7.09
N VAL A 91 -26.05 -22.39 7.68
CA VAL A 91 -26.00 -22.59 9.13
C VAL A 91 -25.96 -21.22 9.82
N ASN A 92 -26.86 -20.99 10.76
CA ASN A 92 -26.79 -19.81 11.61
C ASN A 92 -25.49 -19.87 12.42
N PHE A 93 -24.59 -18.89 12.23
CA PHE A 93 -23.30 -18.87 12.93
C PHE A 93 -23.40 -18.38 14.39
N THR A 94 -24.49 -17.70 14.74
CA THR A 94 -24.79 -17.13 16.05
C THR A 94 -24.64 -18.12 17.24
N PRO A 95 -25.07 -19.39 17.16
CA PRO A 95 -24.91 -20.37 18.24
C PRO A 95 -23.44 -20.76 18.49
N PHE A 96 -22.59 -20.73 17.47
CA PHE A 96 -21.16 -21.06 17.62
C PHE A 96 -20.36 -19.97 18.31
N ALA A 97 -20.90 -18.74 18.36
CA ALA A 97 -20.28 -17.65 19.10
C ALA A 97 -20.42 -17.84 20.62
N CYS A 98 -21.38 -18.64 21.10
CA CYS A 98 -21.65 -18.85 22.53
C CYS A 98 -20.55 -19.66 23.23
N ARG A 99 -19.89 -19.04 24.21
CA ARG A 99 -18.78 -19.56 25.02
C ARG A 99 -19.02 -20.92 25.71
N ASP A 100 -20.27 -21.35 25.82
CA ASP A 100 -20.67 -22.52 26.62
C ASP A 100 -20.70 -23.85 25.83
N LEU A 101 -20.53 -23.83 24.50
CA LEU A 101 -20.49 -25.07 23.70
C LEU A 101 -19.06 -25.54 23.46
N VAL A 102 -18.57 -26.36 24.38
CA VAL A 102 -17.38 -27.23 24.18
C VAL A 102 -17.57 -28.11 22.92
N ASP A 103 -18.81 -28.39 22.53
CA ASP A 103 -19.19 -29.26 21.41
C ASP A 103 -18.85 -28.71 20.01
N HIS A 104 -18.54 -27.41 19.86
CA HIS A 104 -18.23 -26.80 18.56
C HIS A 104 -16.89 -26.05 18.53
N ALA A 105 -15.95 -26.44 19.41
CA ALA A 105 -14.66 -25.77 19.53
C ALA A 105 -13.83 -25.78 18.23
N GLU A 106 -13.97 -26.82 17.41
CA GLU A 106 -13.26 -26.94 16.13
C GLU A 106 -13.82 -25.97 15.08
N GLN A 107 -15.13 -25.95 14.89
CA GLN A 107 -15.81 -25.04 13.96
C GLN A 107 -15.57 -23.58 14.33
N ASN A 108 -15.60 -23.27 15.64
CA ASN A 108 -15.31 -21.93 16.13
C ASN A 108 -13.87 -21.51 15.83
N ARG A 109 -12.88 -22.40 16.03
CA ARG A 109 -11.48 -22.14 15.66
C ARG A 109 -11.32 -21.90 14.16
N THR A 110 -12.00 -22.69 13.33
CA THR A 110 -12.01 -22.54 11.88
C THR A 110 -12.54 -21.18 11.44
N ILE A 111 -13.69 -20.75 11.99
CA ILE A 111 -14.29 -19.45 11.70
C ILE A 111 -13.37 -18.30 12.14
N LEU A 112 -12.81 -18.40 13.35
CA LEU A 112 -11.87 -17.41 13.87
C LEU A 112 -10.58 -17.32 13.03
N ALA A 113 -10.07 -18.44 12.51
CA ALA A 113 -8.90 -18.42 11.62
C ALA A 113 -9.17 -17.64 10.33
N VAL A 114 -10.35 -17.84 9.72
CA VAL A 114 -10.78 -17.09 8.53
C VAL A 114 -10.96 -15.61 8.84
N LEU A 115 -11.62 -15.26 9.95
CA LEU A 115 -11.81 -13.88 10.38
C LEU A 115 -10.49 -13.17 10.69
N ASN A 116 -9.56 -13.83 11.40
CA ASN A 116 -8.24 -13.27 11.71
C ASN A 116 -7.44 -12.96 10.44
N GLN A 117 -7.56 -13.83 9.44
CA GLN A 117 -6.92 -13.60 8.16
C GLN A 117 -7.52 -12.38 7.44
N TYR A 118 -8.84 -12.27 7.37
CA TYR A 118 -9.48 -11.11 6.75
C TYR A 118 -9.13 -9.81 7.48
N GLU A 119 -9.06 -9.83 8.82
CA GLU A 119 -8.61 -8.69 9.60
C GLU A 119 -7.17 -8.29 9.29
N PHE A 120 -6.25 -9.26 9.20
CA PHE A 120 -4.86 -8.99 8.84
C PHE A 120 -4.74 -8.33 7.46
N ILE A 121 -5.49 -8.81 6.48
CA ILE A 121 -5.48 -8.24 5.12
C ILE A 121 -6.11 -6.86 5.11
N ALA A 122 -7.25 -6.69 5.78
CA ALA A 122 -7.93 -5.40 5.85
C ALA A 122 -7.07 -4.34 6.56
N ALA A 123 -6.41 -4.71 7.66
CA ALA A 123 -5.43 -3.87 8.34
C ALA A 123 -4.25 -3.53 7.41
N GLY A 124 -3.69 -4.51 6.70
CA GLY A 124 -2.58 -4.27 5.76
C GLY A 124 -2.98 -3.38 4.57
N ILE A 125 -4.23 -3.43 4.12
CA ILE A 125 -4.78 -2.50 3.12
C ILE A 125 -4.90 -1.09 3.71
N ARG A 126 -5.43 -0.97 4.93
CA ARG A 126 -5.63 0.32 5.60
C ARG A 126 -4.31 1.04 5.91
N GLU A 127 -3.29 0.29 6.32
CA GLU A 127 -1.93 0.79 6.54
C GLU A 127 -1.16 1.03 5.22
N GLY A 128 -1.75 0.68 4.07
CA GLY A 128 -1.15 0.85 2.76
C GLY A 128 0.01 -0.11 2.47
N ALA A 129 0.17 -1.18 3.24
CA ALA A 129 1.13 -2.26 2.96
C ALA A 129 0.70 -3.11 1.74
N PHE A 130 -0.61 -3.21 1.51
CA PHE A 130 -1.20 -3.95 0.38
C PHE A 130 -1.88 -3.02 -0.64
N ASP A 131 -1.92 -3.45 -1.90
CA ASP A 131 -2.61 -2.80 -3.01
C ASP A 131 -4.08 -3.25 -2.99
N GLU A 132 -4.95 -2.36 -2.49
CA GLU A 132 -6.40 -2.56 -2.42
C GLU A 132 -7.00 -2.94 -3.78
N GLY A 133 -6.53 -2.31 -4.86
CA GLY A 133 -7.06 -2.51 -6.21
C GLY A 133 -6.80 -3.93 -6.73
N VAL A 134 -5.62 -4.48 -6.46
CA VAL A 134 -5.29 -5.88 -6.79
C VAL A 134 -6.17 -6.83 -5.99
N TYR A 135 -6.26 -6.65 -4.67
CA TYR A 135 -7.01 -7.55 -3.81
C TYR A 135 -8.52 -7.51 -4.11
N LYS A 136 -9.08 -6.31 -4.29
CA LYS A 136 -10.49 -6.10 -4.65
C LYS A 136 -10.87 -6.83 -5.94
N ARG A 137 -10.07 -6.74 -7.01
CA ARG A 137 -10.36 -7.47 -8.27
C ARG A 137 -10.43 -8.98 -8.09
N MET A 138 -9.71 -9.54 -7.14
CA MET A 138 -9.65 -10.98 -6.91
C MET A 138 -10.71 -11.49 -5.94
N LYS A 139 -11.05 -10.69 -4.92
CA LYS A 139 -11.76 -11.18 -3.73
C LYS A 139 -12.96 -10.31 -3.30
N ARG A 140 -13.32 -9.25 -4.04
CA ARG A 140 -14.44 -8.35 -3.67
C ARG A 140 -15.73 -9.10 -3.32
N SER A 141 -16.25 -9.89 -4.26
CA SER A 141 -17.54 -10.58 -4.06
C SER A 141 -17.47 -11.60 -2.94
N LEU A 142 -16.32 -12.28 -2.79
CA LEU A 142 -16.10 -13.26 -1.72
C LEU A 142 -16.09 -12.58 -0.35
N LEU A 143 -15.30 -11.50 -0.19
CA LEU A 143 -15.18 -10.79 1.09
C LEU A 143 -16.51 -10.17 1.53
N ILE A 144 -17.27 -9.58 0.59
CA ILE A 144 -18.60 -9.00 0.90
C ILE A 144 -19.57 -10.09 1.36
N ARG A 145 -19.61 -11.22 0.64
CA ARG A 145 -20.49 -12.35 0.97
C ARG A 145 -20.12 -12.98 2.32
N ASP A 146 -18.84 -13.20 2.55
CA ASP A 146 -18.34 -13.78 3.80
C ASP A 146 -18.61 -12.83 4.98
N TRP A 147 -18.50 -11.51 4.79
CA TRP A 147 -18.87 -10.53 5.81
C TRP A 147 -20.37 -10.56 6.13
N ASP A 148 -21.26 -10.68 5.13
CA ASP A 148 -22.71 -10.80 5.38
C ASP A 148 -23.05 -12.01 6.24
N ALA A 149 -22.39 -13.15 6.00
CA ALA A 149 -22.57 -14.36 6.78
C ALA A 149 -21.97 -14.25 8.20
N LEU A 150 -20.82 -13.61 8.33
CA LEU A 150 -20.06 -13.56 9.59
C LEU A 150 -20.42 -12.38 10.49
N ALA A 151 -21.08 -11.33 9.97
CA ALA A 151 -21.43 -10.14 10.74
C ALA A 151 -22.25 -10.46 12.01
N PRO A 152 -23.31 -11.31 11.97
CA PRO A 152 -24.05 -11.69 13.17
C PRO A 152 -23.17 -12.41 14.21
N TYR A 153 -22.25 -13.26 13.76
CA TYR A 153 -21.30 -13.96 14.63
C TYR A 153 -20.34 -12.98 15.31
N VAL A 154 -19.81 -12.00 14.56
CA VAL A 154 -18.90 -10.97 15.10
C VAL A 154 -19.61 -10.11 16.14
N VAL A 155 -20.88 -9.74 15.92
CA VAL A 155 -21.67 -8.96 16.89
C VAL A 155 -21.82 -9.72 18.22
N GLU A 156 -22.16 -11.00 18.19
CA GLU A 156 -22.25 -11.81 19.41
C GLU A 156 -20.89 -12.00 20.09
N LEU A 157 -19.83 -12.18 19.30
CA LEU A 157 -18.48 -12.29 19.84
C LEU A 157 -18.01 -10.99 20.53
N ARG A 158 -18.34 -9.82 19.96
CA ARG A 158 -18.09 -8.50 20.57
C ARG A 158 -18.86 -8.34 21.88
N ARG A 159 -20.12 -8.78 21.91
CA ARG A 159 -20.98 -8.77 23.11
C ARG A 159 -20.38 -9.60 24.24
N GLN A 160 -19.90 -10.81 23.93
CA GLN A 160 -19.32 -11.72 24.93
C GLN A 160 -17.94 -11.30 25.41
N SER A 161 -17.09 -10.84 24.49
CA SER A 161 -15.70 -10.47 24.77
C SER A 161 -15.57 -9.08 25.40
N ARG A 162 -16.64 -8.28 25.42
CA ARG A 162 -16.66 -6.85 25.80
C ARG A 162 -15.64 -6.00 25.02
N ARG A 163 -15.32 -6.42 23.79
CA ARG A 163 -14.38 -5.73 22.89
C ARG A 163 -15.12 -5.33 21.62
N ASN A 164 -15.52 -4.06 21.53
CA ASN A 164 -16.30 -3.56 20.39
C ASN A 164 -15.51 -3.42 19.09
N ARG A 165 -14.18 -3.47 19.12
CA ARG A 165 -13.32 -3.26 17.94
C ARG A 165 -12.81 -4.55 17.31
N LEU A 166 -13.32 -5.72 17.72
CA LEU A 166 -12.94 -6.98 17.08
C LEU A 166 -13.42 -7.02 15.63
N PHE A 167 -12.52 -7.33 14.71
CA PHE A 167 -12.83 -7.44 13.28
C PHE A 167 -13.34 -6.13 12.67
N ALA A 168 -12.90 -4.99 13.20
CA ALA A 168 -13.33 -3.67 12.74
C ALA A 168 -12.72 -3.31 11.38
N GLU A 169 -11.53 -3.83 11.08
CA GLU A 169 -10.87 -3.57 9.80
C GLU A 169 -11.58 -4.31 8.66
N MET A 170 -11.97 -5.57 8.88
CA MET A 170 -12.81 -6.32 7.94
C MET A 170 -14.15 -5.61 7.68
N GLU A 171 -14.82 -5.13 8.73
CA GLU A 171 -16.09 -4.38 8.63
C GLU A 171 -15.93 -3.11 7.78
N TRP A 172 -14.87 -2.33 8.07
CA TRP A 172 -14.56 -1.12 7.31
C TRP A 172 -14.34 -1.42 5.82
N LEU A 173 -13.57 -2.47 5.52
CA LEU A 173 -13.26 -2.84 4.14
C LEU A 173 -14.51 -3.31 3.38
N ALA A 174 -15.34 -4.14 4.01
CA ALA A 174 -16.57 -4.66 3.41
C ALA A 174 -17.57 -3.55 3.10
N ASN A 175 -17.81 -2.63 4.05
CA ASN A 175 -18.72 -1.51 3.86
C ASN A 175 -18.22 -0.57 2.74
N ARG A 176 -16.93 -0.24 2.75
CA ARG A 176 -16.32 0.61 1.71
C ARG A 176 -16.49 0.02 0.31
N TRP A 177 -16.36 -1.30 0.16
CA TRP A 177 -16.54 -1.95 -1.14
C TRP A 177 -17.99 -2.14 -1.58
N ARG A 178 -18.97 -2.04 -0.67
CA ARG A 178 -20.40 -2.02 -0.99
C ARG A 178 -20.85 -0.69 -1.54
N ASP A 179 -20.39 0.39 -0.92
CA ASP A 179 -20.79 1.75 -1.28
C ASP A 179 -20.17 2.22 -2.59
N GLU A 180 -19.12 1.53 -3.07
CA GLU A 180 -18.44 1.88 -4.30
C GLU A 180 -19.19 1.33 -5.53
N PRO A 181 -19.58 2.21 -6.49
CA PRO A 181 -20.24 1.78 -7.71
C PRO A 181 -19.35 0.77 -8.44
N VAL A 182 -19.98 -0.28 -9.00
CA VAL A 182 -19.30 -1.26 -9.85
C VAL A 182 -18.76 -0.52 -11.06
N THR A 183 -17.51 -0.07 -10.97
CA THR A 183 -16.78 0.50 -12.09
C THR A 183 -16.02 -0.66 -12.68
N ASP A 184 -16.71 -1.46 -13.50
CA ASP A 184 -16.01 -2.41 -14.33
C ASP A 184 -15.00 -1.62 -15.17
N PRO A 185 -13.72 -2.05 -15.25
CA PRO A 185 -12.83 -1.46 -16.24
C PRO A 185 -13.53 -1.56 -17.59
N PRO A 186 -13.41 -0.57 -18.49
CA PRO A 186 -13.97 -0.69 -19.83
C PRO A 186 -13.34 -1.90 -20.49
N HIS A 187 -14.04 -3.03 -20.43
CA HIS A 187 -13.79 -4.17 -21.27
C HIS A 187 -14.07 -3.62 -22.66
N GLY A 188 -12.98 -3.38 -23.41
CA GLY A 188 -13.06 -3.03 -24.82
C GLY A 188 -14.07 -3.96 -25.46
N GLY A 189 -15.06 -3.34 -26.11
CA GLY A 189 -16.19 -4.04 -26.69
C GLY A 189 -15.78 -5.15 -27.65
N ALA A 190 -16.77 -6.00 -27.93
CA ALA A 190 -16.70 -7.27 -28.65
C ALA A 190 -16.13 -8.40 -27.78
N CYS A 191 -16.84 -9.49 -27.51
CA CYS A 191 -17.75 -10.20 -28.38
C CYS A 191 -18.64 -11.09 -27.50
N CYS A 192 -19.95 -11.00 -27.69
CA CYS A 192 -20.95 -12.07 -27.50
C CYS A 192 -22.33 -11.41 -27.61
N GLN A 193 -22.66 -10.96 -28.83
CA GLN A 193 -24.04 -10.96 -29.28
C GLN A 193 -24.22 -12.18 -30.19
N SER A 194 -25.45 -12.70 -30.11
CA SER A 194 -26.16 -13.58 -31.05
C SER A 194 -25.97 -15.10 -30.94
N VAL A 195 -27.03 -15.68 -30.36
CA VAL A 195 -27.82 -16.86 -30.80
C VAL A 195 -27.22 -18.24 -30.60
#